data_AF-A0A2E6ZPQ6-F1
#
_entry.id   AF-A0A2E6ZPQ6-F1
#
_cell.length_a   1.000
_cell.length_b   1.000
_cell.length_c   1.000
_cell.angle_alpha   90.00
_cell.angle_beta   90.00
_cell.angle_gamma   90.00
#
_symmetry.space_group_name_H-M   'P 1'
#
loop_
_entity.id
_entity.type
_entity.pdbx_description
1 polymer ?
#
loop_
_entity_poly.entity_id
_entity_poly.type
_entity_poly.pdbx_seq_one_letter_code
_entity_poly.pdbx_strand_id
1 'polypeptide(L)' 'MIDYRACSKCRGDMHTRQDTYGVFKECIQCGMMQDLELEKNSKALAETGAPESKKGEAA' A
#
# COMPACT_ATOMS: atom_id res chain seq x y z
N MET A 1 -6.52 2.05 -3.17
CA MET A 1 -6.29 1.05 -4.24
C MET A 1 -6.27 -0.33 -3.59
N ILE A 2 -6.82 -1.37 -4.23
CA ILE A 2 -6.81 -2.74 -3.71
C ILE A 2 -5.88 -3.58 -4.60
N ASP A 3 -4.93 -4.23 -3.96
CA ASP A 3 -3.93 -5.12 -4.53
C ASP A 3 -4.34 -6.56 -4.23
N TYR A 4 -4.85 -7.27 -5.24
CA TYR A 4 -5.31 -8.64 -5.06
C TYR A 4 -4.12 -9.60 -4.93
N ARG A 5 -4.17 -10.51 -3.96
CA ARG A 5 -3.13 -11.54 -3.74
C ARG A 5 -1.72 -11.00 -3.41
N ALA A 6 -1.60 -9.73 -3.04
CA ALA A 6 -0.31 -9.10 -2.73
C ALA A 6 0.25 -9.49 -1.35
N CYS A 7 -0.58 -9.99 -0.42
CA CYS A 7 -0.09 -10.32 0.91
C CYS A 7 0.85 -11.54 0.90
N SER A 8 2.12 -11.36 1.30
CA SER A 8 3.10 -12.47 1.35
C SER A 8 2.80 -13.54 2.40
N LYS A 9 1.93 -13.25 3.39
CA LYS A 9 1.53 -14.22 4.43
C LYS A 9 0.38 -15.11 3.98
N CYS A 10 -0.78 -14.50 3.70
CA CYS A 10 -2.00 -15.24 3.42
C CYS A 10 -2.37 -15.30 1.94
N ARG A 11 -1.60 -14.62 1.06
CA ARG A 11 -1.97 -14.40 -0.35
C ARG A 11 -3.37 -13.78 -0.50
N GLY A 12 -3.77 -13.01 0.49
CA GLY A 12 -4.98 -12.21 0.46
C GLY A 12 -4.78 -10.88 -0.26
N ASP A 13 -5.87 -10.15 -0.36
CA ASP A 13 -5.90 -8.78 -0.82
C ASP A 13 -5.29 -7.81 0.21
N MET A 14 -4.58 -6.81 -0.32
CA MET A 14 -4.07 -5.68 0.44
C MET A 14 -4.74 -4.39 -0.01
N HIS A 15 -4.94 -3.48 0.93
CA HIS A 15 -5.56 -2.20 0.72
C HIS A 15 -4.56 -1.08 1.05
N THR A 16 -4.30 -0.22 0.06
CA THR A 16 -3.45 0.95 0.25
C THR A 16 -4.26 2.09 0.87
N ARG A 17 -3.77 2.60 2.00
CA ARG A 17 -4.35 3.67 2.82
C ARG A 17 -3.29 4.76 3.05
N GLN A 18 -3.74 5.96 3.36
CA GLN A 18 -2.88 7.10 3.64
C GLN A 18 -3.37 7.79 4.90
N ASP A 19 -2.47 7.99 5.85
CA ASP A 19 -2.71 8.67 7.12
C ASP A 19 -1.71 9.82 7.30
N THR A 20 -1.78 10.52 8.44
CA THR A 20 -0.89 11.64 8.78
C THR A 20 0.59 11.27 8.77
N TYR A 21 0.91 9.99 8.94
CA TYR A 21 2.27 9.44 8.96
C TYR A 21 2.76 8.95 7.59
N GLY A 22 1.96 9.04 6.53
CA GLY A 22 2.34 8.57 5.19
C GLY A 22 1.37 7.55 4.60
N VAL A 23 1.82 6.89 3.54
CA VAL A 23 1.04 5.87 2.83
C VAL A 23 1.49 4.49 3.27
N PHE A 24 0.55 3.59 3.51
CA PHE A 24 0.80 2.20 3.91
C PHE A 24 -0.18 1.25 3.21
N LYS A 25 0.14 -0.03 3.18
CA LYS A 25 -0.75 -1.11 2.75
C LYS A 25 -1.10 -1.98 3.94
N GLU A 26 -2.37 -2.36 4.07
CA GLU A 26 -2.83 -3.36 5.05
C GLU A 26 -3.50 -4.55 4.36
N CYS A 27 -3.27 -5.76 4.83
CA CYS A 27 -3.99 -6.94 4.35
C CYS A 27 -5.34 -7.07 5.06
N ILE A 28 -6.43 -7.06 4.29
CA ILE A 28 -7.79 -7.14 4.84
C ILE A 28 -8.05 -8.52 5.46
N GLN A 29 -7.45 -9.58 4.93
CA GLN A 29 -7.71 -10.94 5.40
C GLN A 29 -6.90 -11.36 6.64
N CYS A 30 -5.67 -10.88 6.81
CA CYS A 30 -4.80 -11.30 7.91
C CYS A 30 -4.25 -10.17 8.79
N GLY A 31 -4.53 -8.91 8.45
CA GLY A 31 -4.09 -7.74 9.21
C GLY A 31 -2.61 -7.39 9.08
N MET A 32 -1.88 -7.97 8.13
CA MET A 32 -0.48 -7.59 7.88
C MET A 32 -0.40 -6.15 7.35
N MET A 33 0.34 -5.28 8.02
CA MET A 33 0.60 -3.90 7.59
C MET A 33 2.01 -3.74 7.01
N GLN A 34 2.15 -2.92 5.98
CA GLN A 34 3.40 -2.64 5.29
C GLN A 34 3.48 -1.15 4.97
N ASP A 35 4.48 -0.48 5.53
CA ASP A 35 4.67 0.96 5.39
C ASP A 35 5.36 1.29 4.06
N LEU A 36 4.79 2.18 3.24
CA LEU A 36 5.36 2.57 1.94
C LEU A 36 6.21 3.84 2.04
N GLU A 37 6.21 4.55 3.17
CA GLU A 37 7.00 5.77 3.35
C GLU A 37 8.51 5.48 3.46
N LEU A 38 8.89 4.33 4.04
CA LEU A 38 10.29 3.93 4.15
C LEU A 38 10.97 3.69 2.79
N GLU A 39 10.21 3.27 1.77
CA GLU A 39 10.76 2.94 0.46
C GLU A 39 11.28 4.16 -0.32
N LYS A 40 10.92 5.39 0.08
CA LYS A 40 11.44 6.61 -0.56
C LYS A 40 12.90 6.91 -0.19
N ASN A 41 13.36 6.45 0.97
CA ASN A 41 14.78 6.58 1.37
C ASN A 41 15.62 5.40 0.84
N SER A 42 15.00 4.24 0.63
CA SER A 42 15.65 3.00 0.23
C SER A 42 15.62 2.72 -1.28
N LYS A 43 15.47 3.75 -2.13
CA LYS A 43 15.60 3.67 -3.60
C LYS A 43 17.02 3.28 -4.10
N ALA A 44 17.80 2.57 -3.29
CA ALA A 44 18.94 1.76 -3.68
C ALA A 44 18.58 0.28 -3.90
N LEU A 45 17.39 -0.19 -3.53
CA LEU A 45 17.04 -1.60 -3.76
C LEU A 45 15.53 -1.81 -3.92
N ALA A 46 15.16 -2.39 -5.06
CA ALA A 46 13.86 -2.97 -5.38
C ALA A 46 12.74 -2.02 -5.88
N GLU A 47 12.47 -2.18 -7.17
CA GLU A 47 11.28 -1.80 -7.90
C GLU A 47 10.00 -2.40 -7.27
N THR A 48 8.88 -1.67 -7.32
CA THR A 48 7.63 -2.05 -8.03
C THR A 48 6.48 -1.14 -7.60
N GLY A 49 5.67 -0.73 -8.57
CA GLY A 49 4.86 0.49 -8.49
C GLY A 49 3.54 0.42 -7.73
N ALA A 50 3.00 1.63 -7.53
CA ALA A 50 1.57 1.92 -7.56
C ALA A 50 1.40 3.42 -7.89
N PRO A 51 0.82 3.79 -9.04
CA PRO A 51 0.49 5.17 -9.35
C PRO A 51 -0.83 5.61 -8.69
N GLU A 52 -0.87 6.90 -8.36
CA GLU A 52 -2.04 7.79 -8.38
C GLU A 52 -3.17 7.57 -7.35
N SER A 53 -3.10 8.32 -6.25
CA SER A 53 -4.29 8.81 -5.54
C SER A 53 -4.80 10.08 -6.23
N LYS A 54 -5.71 9.95 -7.20
CA LYS A 54 -6.58 11.07 -7.60
C LYS A 54 -7.91 10.96 -6.84
N LYS A 55 -7.96 11.72 -5.76
CA LYS A 55 -9.04 12.58 -5.27
C LYS A 55 -10.46 12.22 -5.74
N GLY A 56 -11.29 11.82 -4.77
CA GLY A 56 -12.73 11.62 -4.95
C GLY A 56 -13.48 12.87 -5.40
N GLU A 57 -14.56 12.61 -6.14
CA GLU A 57 -15.68 13.49 -6.46
C GLU A 57 -16.52 13.84 -5.22
N ALA A 58 -17.07 15.06 -5.19
CA ALA A 58 -18.47 15.34 -4.87
C ALA A 58 -18.74 16.86 -4.94
N ALA A 59 -19.57 17.28 -5.90
CA ALA A 59 -20.42 18.47 -5.82
C ALA A 59 -21.67 18.22 -6.70
#